data_AF-A0A0S7CX59-F1
#
_entry.id   AF-A0A0S7CX59-F1
#
_cell.length_a   1.000
_cell.length_b   1.000
_cell.length_c   1.000
_cell.angle_alpha   90.00
_cell.angle_beta   90.00
_cell.angle_gamma   90.00
#
_symmetry.space_group_name_H-M   'P 1'
#
loop_
_entity.id
_entity.type
_entity.pdbx_description
1 polymer ?
#
loop_
_entity_poly.entity_id
_entity_poly.type
_entity_poly.pdbx_seq_one_letter_code
_entity_poly.pdbx_strand_id
1 'polypeptide(L)' 'MVDEPTASLDRTSANRIISILKDTTSDGIAVLVASHDHELVRLSDTLTELN' A
#
# COMPACT_ATOMS: atom_id res chain seq x y z
N MET A 1 5.85 7.36 -4.47
CA MET A 1 4.50 7.75 -4.02
C MET A 1 3.52 7.11 -4.97
N VAL A 2 2.55 6.35 -4.47
CA VAL A 2 1.51 5.67 -5.26
C VAL A 2 0.16 6.05 -4.68
N ASP A 3 -0.79 6.37 -5.55
CA ASP A 3 -2.12 6.84 -5.17
C ASP A 3 -3.16 5.78 -5.54
N GLU A 4 -3.94 5.37 -4.54
CA GLU A 4 -4.96 4.32 -4.61
C GLU A 4 -4.54 3.06 -5.40
N PRO A 5 -3.41 2.40 -5.03
CA PRO A 5 -2.80 1.33 -5.81
C PRO A 5 -3.65 0.05 -5.95
N THR A 6 -4.65 -0.13 -5.10
CA THR A 6 -5.57 -1.28 -5.11
C THR A 6 -6.95 -0.94 -5.65
N ALA A 7 -7.20 0.32 -6.06
CA ALA A 7 -8.50 0.72 -6.57
C ALA A 7 -8.89 -0.07 -7.82
N SER A 8 -10.14 -0.52 -7.86
CA SER A 8 -10.72 -1.30 -8.97
C SER A 8 -10.07 -2.67 -9.23
N LEU A 9 -9.18 -3.13 -8.36
CA LEU A 9 -8.61 -4.48 -8.44
C LEU A 9 -9.47 -5.47 -7.67
N ASP A 10 -9.54 -6.70 -8.17
CA ASP A 10 -10.02 -7.81 -7.35
C ASP A 10 -9.03 -8.09 -6.21
N ARG A 11 -9.47 -8.85 -5.20
CA ARG A 11 -8.67 -9.10 -3.99
C ARG A 11 -7.34 -9.80 -4.27
N THR A 12 -7.28 -10.69 -5.26
CA THR A 12 -6.04 -11.39 -5.62
C THR A 12 -5.05 -10.42 -6.25
N SER A 13 -5.53 -9.59 -7.18
CA SER A 13 -4.73 -8.56 -7.84
C SER A 13 -4.23 -7.50 -6.83
N ALA A 14 -5.10 -7.05 -5.93
CA ALA A 14 -4.74 -6.12 -4.85
C ALA A 14 -3.64 -6.70 -3.94
N ASN A 15 -3.79 -7.95 -3.49
CA ASN A 15 -2.79 -8.63 -2.66
C ASN A 15 -1.42 -8.71 -3.35
N ARG A 16 -1.40 -8.93 -4.67
CA ARG A 16 -0.16 -8.95 -5.45
C ARG A 16 0.51 -7.58 -5.49
N ILE A 17 -0.25 -6.50 -5.65
CA ILE A 17 0.28 -5.14 -5.58
C ILE A 17 0.85 -4.85 -4.19
N ILE A 18 0.10 -5.19 -3.13
CA ILE A 18 0.55 -5.03 -1.74
C ILE A 18 1.87 -5.77 -1.49
N SER A 19 2.03 -7.00 -2.01
CA SER A 19 3.28 -7.75 -1.90
C SER A 19 4.45 -7.02 -2.57
N ILE A 20 4.26 -6.50 -3.78
CA ILE A 20 5.30 -5.76 -4.50
C ILE A 20 5.72 -4.50 -3.72
N LEU A 21 4.77 -3.78 -3.13
CA LEU A 21 5.07 -2.61 -2.32
C LEU A 21 5.89 -2.98 -1.06
N LYS A 22 5.58 -4.10 -0.41
CA LYS A 22 6.37 -4.63 0.73
C LYS A 22 7.76 -5.13 0.34
N ASP A 23 7.89 -5.78 -0.80
CA ASP A 23 9.19 -6.23 -1.29
C ASP A 23 10.07 -5.01 -1.58
N THR A 24 9.47 -3.96 -2.16
CA THR A 24 10.16 -2.68 -2.41
C THR A 24 10.65 -2.02 -1.11
N THR A 25 9.86 -2.04 -0.03
CA THR A 25 10.33 -1.51 1.26
C THR A 25 11.44 -2.36 1.88
N SER A 26 11.42 -3.68 1.63
CA SER A 26 12.46 -4.61 2.08
C SER A 26 13.82 -4.35 1.42
N ASP A 27 13.83 -3.77 0.22
CA ASP A 27 15.05 -3.29 -0.47
C ASP A 27 15.57 -1.94 0.09
N GLY A 28 15.00 -1.45 1.19
CA GLY A 28 15.39 -0.19 1.83
C GLY A 28 14.82 1.06 1.15
N ILE A 29 13.86 0.89 0.24
CA ILE A 29 13.22 1.99 -0.48
C ILE A 29 11.98 2.45 0.29
N ALA A 30 11.92 3.73 0.65
CA ALA A 30 10.73 4.30 1.27
C ALA A 30 9.56 4.33 0.26
N VAL A 31 8.42 3.76 0.64
CA VAL A 31 7.19 3.77 -0.15
C VAL A 31 6.14 4.61 0.57
N LEU A 32 5.64 5.64 -0.11
CA LEU A 32 4.49 6.44 0.34
C LEU A 32 3.25 6.01 -0.44
N VAL A 33 2.19 5.63 0.27
CA VAL A 33 0.91 5.22 -0.30
C VAL A 33 -0.19 6.14 0.23
N ALA A 34 -1.00 6.68 -0.68
CA ALA A 34 -2.29 7.28 -0.34
C ALA A 34 -3.36 6.24 -0.65
N SER A 35 -4.13 5.81 0.36
CA SER A 35 -5.26 4.91 0.13
C SER A 35 -6.26 4.94 1.27
N HIS A 36 -7.53 4.74 0.92
CA HIS A 36 -8.59 4.42 1.89
C HIS A 36 -8.70 2.92 2.21
N ASP A 37 -7.88 2.06 1.61
CA ASP A 37 -7.90 0.61 1.84
C ASP A 37 -7.35 0.26 3.23
N HIS A 38 -8.25 -0.16 4.12
CA HIS A 38 -7.90 -0.54 5.49
C HIS A 38 -6.90 -1.71 5.57
N GLU A 39 -6.86 -2.62 4.61
CA GLU A 39 -5.87 -3.71 4.60
C GLU A 39 -4.47 -3.17 4.35
N LEU A 40 -4.35 -2.23 3.40
CA LEU A 40 -3.08 -1.59 3.09
C LEU A 40 -2.61 -0.69 4.24
N VAL A 41 -3.53 0.08 4.84
CA VAL A 41 -3.26 0.91 6.01
C VAL A 41 -2.73 0.09 7.20
N ARG A 42 -3.33 -1.07 7.49
CA ARG A 42 -2.86 -1.96 8.58
C ARG A 42 -1.46 -2.53 8.37
N LEU A 43 -0.96 -2.53 7.13
CA LEU A 43 0.34 -3.05 6.77
C LEU A 43 1.44 -1.98 6.74
N SER A 44 1.07 -0.70 6.88
CA SER A 44 2.01 0.41 6.90
C SER A 44 2.84 0.44 8.18
N ASP A 45 4.13 0.79 8.07
CA ASP A 45 4.99 1.02 9.22
C ASP A 45 4.62 2.32 9.96
N THR A 46 4.01 3.27 9.28
CA THR A 46 3.55 4.55 9.82
C THR A 46 2.29 5.00 9.09
N LEU A 47 1.31 5.46 9.85
CA LEU A 47 0.03 5.98 9.35
C LEU A 47 -0.09 7.48 9.64
N THR A 48 -0.43 8.25 8.62
CA THR A 48 -0.82 9.66 8.74
C THR A 48 -2.25 9.82 8.25
N GLU A 49 -3.14 10.27 9.11
CA GLU A 49 -4.52 10.61 8.75
C GLU A 49 -4.61 12.07 8.31
N LEU A 50 -5.23 12.31 7.16
CA LEU A 50 -5.49 13.64 6.63
C LEU A 50 -6.98 13.96 6.86
N ASN A 51 -7.26 15.04 7.59
CA ASN A 51 -8.62 15.54 7.88
C ASN A 51 -9.09 16.54 6.83
#